data_AF-A0A2I0I2S8-F1
#
_entry.id   AF-A0A2I0I2S8-F1
#
_cell.length_a   1.000
_cell.length_b   1.000
_cell.length_c   1.000
_cell.angle_alpha   90.00
_cell.angle_beta   90.00
_cell.angle_gamma   90.00
#
_symmetry.space_group_name_H-M   'P 1'
#
loop_
_entity.id
_entity.type
_entity.pdbx_description
1 polymer ?
#
loop_
_entity_poly.entity_id
_entity_poly.type
_entity_poly.pdbx_seq_one_letter_code
_entity_poly.pdbx_strand_id
1 'polypeptide(L)'
;MVSHSMKIPITSSNPSSPFSLPKFIVWLFAFISIAYFFYSLKFAFSPPPCIRPSEDVLSFSILRPHQKTLGQVPRLEIDKEKTGLQHLVFGIAASSRLWDRRKEYIKLWWKPQHMKGIVWLDLPVKNNTDRRLLPQLLISTNTSRDCIK
;
A
#
# COMPACT_ATOMS: atom_id res chain seq x y z
N MET A 1 60.43 47.79 -60.52
CA MET A 1 59.80 46.59 -59.95
C MET A 1 59.78 46.74 -58.44
N VAL A 2 58.65 47.17 -57.88
CA VAL A 2 58.47 47.34 -56.42
C VAL A 2 57.74 46.10 -55.92
N SER A 3 58.40 45.32 -55.06
CA SER A 3 57.85 44.10 -54.46
C SER A 3 57.13 44.47 -53.16
N HIS A 4 55.81 44.30 -53.12
CA HIS A 4 55.01 44.46 -51.91
C HIS A 4 55.18 43.22 -51.02
N SER A 5 55.80 43.39 -49.87
CA SER A 5 55.91 42.33 -48.85
C SER A 5 54.67 42.35 -47.96
N MET A 6 53.81 41.34 -48.15
CA MET A 6 52.57 41.14 -47.43
C MET A 6 52.86 40.57 -46.02
N LYS A 7 52.60 41.35 -44.96
CA LYS A 7 52.61 40.85 -43.59
C LYS A 7 51.31 40.08 -43.32
N ILE A 8 51.45 38.78 -43.05
CA ILE A 8 50.35 37.92 -42.61
C ILE A 8 50.19 38.08 -41.09
N PRO A 9 48.97 38.31 -40.56
CA PRO A 9 48.75 38.32 -39.13
C PRO A 9 48.74 36.88 -38.60
N ILE A 10 49.61 36.59 -37.64
CA ILE A 10 49.65 35.33 -36.91
C ILE A 10 48.56 35.40 -35.83
N THR A 11 47.36 34.94 -36.14
CA THR A 11 46.31 34.75 -35.14
C THR A 11 46.66 33.56 -34.26
N SER A 12 47.12 33.86 -33.05
CA SER A 12 47.22 32.92 -31.92
C SER A 12 45.82 32.39 -31.57
N SER A 13 45.52 31.15 -31.95
CA SER A 13 44.35 30.44 -31.44
C SER A 13 44.70 29.82 -30.08
N ASN A 14 44.32 30.51 -29.01
CA ASN A 14 44.38 30.00 -27.65
C ASN A 14 43.50 28.74 -27.47
N PRO A 15 43.92 27.80 -26.62
CA PRO A 15 43.26 26.51 -26.45
C PRO A 15 41.88 26.67 -25.79
N SER A 16 40.92 25.94 -26.34
CA SER A 16 39.56 25.74 -25.82
C SER A 16 39.58 25.45 -24.32
N SER A 17 39.05 26.39 -23.53
CA SER A 17 38.87 26.26 -22.09
C SER A 17 37.76 25.25 -21.73
N PRO A 18 37.93 24.35 -20.74
CA PRO A 18 36.98 23.30 -20.37
C PRO A 18 35.91 23.77 -19.38
N PHE A 19 35.37 24.99 -19.56
CA PHE A 19 34.55 25.65 -18.54
C PHE A 19 33.07 25.76 -18.92
N SER A 20 32.37 24.63 -18.86
CA SER A 20 30.90 24.59 -18.76
C SER A 20 30.38 23.54 -17.77
N LEU A 21 31.21 22.57 -17.39
CA LEU A 21 30.86 21.49 -16.44
C LEU A 21 30.35 21.94 -15.07
N PRO A 22 30.96 22.92 -14.34
CA PRO A 22 30.44 23.30 -13.02
C PRO A 22 29.07 23.98 -13.10
N LYS A 23 28.75 24.67 -14.21
CA LYS A 23 27.44 25.31 -14.42
C LYS A 23 26.35 24.27 -14.67
N PHE A 24 26.68 23.22 -15.44
CA PHE A 24 25.77 22.08 -15.62
C PHE A 24 25.53 21.31 -14.33
N ILE A 25 26.56 21.14 -13.50
CA ILE A 25 26.44 20.50 -12.19
C ILE A 25 25.49 21.27 -11.27
N VAL A 26 25.64 22.60 -11.18
CA VAL A 26 24.72 23.44 -10.39
C VAL A 26 23.29 23.35 -10.90
N TRP A 27 23.11 23.37 -12.23
CA TRP A 27 21.77 23.25 -12.84
C TRP A 27 21.14 21.88 -12.61
N LEU A 28 21.92 20.81 -12.67
CA LEU A 28 21.50 19.45 -12.36
C LEU A 28 21.02 19.33 -10.91
N PHE A 29 21.79 19.84 -9.94
CA PHE A 29 21.40 19.82 -8.54
C PHE A 29 20.14 20.66 -8.28
N ALA A 30 20.02 21.83 -8.91
CA ALA A 30 18.81 22.64 -8.84
C ALA A 30 17.60 21.88 -9.40
N PHE A 31 17.75 21.21 -10.55
CA PHE A 31 16.69 20.40 -11.16
C PHE A 31 16.26 19.23 -10.27
N ILE A 32 17.22 18.48 -9.70
CA ILE A 32 16.94 17.38 -8.76
C ILE A 32 16.23 17.90 -7.51
N SER A 33 16.65 19.04 -6.97
CA SER A 33 16.02 19.67 -5.81
C SER A 33 14.57 20.08 -6.10
N ILE A 34 14.30 20.67 -7.27
CA ILE A 34 12.95 21.04 -7.70
C ILE A 34 12.07 19.79 -7.88
N ALA A 35 12.57 18.74 -8.55
CA ALA A 35 11.86 17.49 -8.71
C ALA A 35 11.55 16.82 -7.37
N TYR A 36 12.51 16.84 -6.43
CA TYR A 36 12.33 16.33 -5.07
C TYR A 36 11.32 17.15 -4.27
N PHE A 37 11.32 18.47 -4.43
CA PHE A 37 10.33 19.35 -3.83
C PHE A 37 8.94 18.99 -4.34
N PHE A 38 8.75 18.85 -5.67
CA PHE A 38 7.47 18.41 -6.24
C PHE A 38 7.08 16.98 -5.84
N TYR A 39 8.04 16.08 -5.69
CA TYR A 39 7.80 14.72 -5.18
C TYR A 39 7.35 14.72 -3.71
N SER A 40 7.99 15.54 -2.88
CA SER A 40 7.63 15.71 -1.47
C SER A 40 6.30 16.43 -1.32
N LEU A 41 6.02 17.41 -2.17
CA LEU A 41 4.70 18.02 -2.30
C LEU A 41 3.67 16.97 -2.71
N LYS A 42 3.97 16.08 -3.67
CA LYS A 42 3.05 14.98 -4.02
C LYS A 42 2.78 14.05 -2.85
N PHE A 43 3.72 13.84 -1.94
CA PHE A 43 3.50 13.05 -0.73
C PHE A 43 2.75 13.83 0.37
N ALA A 44 3.04 15.12 0.53
CA ALA A 44 2.40 16.00 1.52
C ALA A 44 0.98 16.47 1.13
N PHE A 45 0.73 16.62 -0.17
CA PHE A 45 -0.55 16.98 -0.77
C PHE A 45 -1.31 15.77 -1.31
N SER A 46 -0.70 14.59 -1.37
CA SER A 46 -1.49 13.36 -1.46
C SER A 46 -2.17 13.23 -0.11
N PRO A 47 -3.50 13.31 -0.03
CA PRO A 47 -4.17 12.96 1.20
C PRO A 47 -3.69 11.54 1.57
N PRO A 48 -3.38 11.27 2.84
CA PRO A 48 -3.27 9.89 3.28
C PRO A 48 -4.54 9.19 2.80
N PRO A 49 -4.47 7.93 2.34
CA PRO A 49 -5.70 7.17 2.09
C PRO A 49 -6.53 7.35 3.35
N CYS A 50 -7.74 7.91 3.18
CA CYS A 50 -8.67 8.09 4.27
C CYS A 50 -8.97 6.69 4.82
N ILE A 51 -8.12 6.21 5.71
CA ILE A 51 -8.47 5.20 6.67
C ILE A 51 -9.45 5.97 7.53
N ARG A 52 -10.73 5.97 7.14
CA ARG A 52 -11.78 5.99 8.13
C ARG A 52 -11.61 4.65 8.82
N PRO A 53 -11.02 4.56 10.04
CA PRO A 53 -11.45 3.46 10.89
C PRO A 53 -12.96 3.70 11.00
N SER A 54 -13.75 2.83 10.38
CA SER A 54 -15.15 2.77 10.75
C SER A 54 -15.14 2.70 12.27
N GLU A 55 -15.74 3.69 12.93
CA GLU A 55 -15.91 3.77 14.37
C GLU A 55 -16.73 2.59 14.94
N ASP A 56 -17.04 1.60 14.11
CA ASP A 56 -17.69 0.35 14.47
C ASP A 56 -16.73 -0.79 14.83
N VAL A 57 -15.42 -0.70 14.52
CA VAL A 57 -14.47 -1.78 14.91
C VAL A 57 -13.88 -1.58 16.30
N LEU A 58 -13.70 -0.33 16.74
CA LEU A 58 -13.26 -0.01 18.12
C LEU A 58 -14.40 -0.06 19.15
N SER A 59 -15.66 -0.12 18.69
CA SER A 59 -16.82 -0.33 19.56
C SER A 59 -16.98 -1.80 20.00
N PHE A 60 -16.23 -2.74 19.43
CA PHE A 60 -16.38 -4.17 19.77
C PHE A 60 -15.68 -4.57 21.08
N SER A 61 -14.89 -3.70 21.70
CA SER A 61 -14.20 -4.07 22.94
C SER A 61 -13.83 -2.84 23.76
N ILE A 62 -14.72 -2.43 24.67
CA ILE A 62 -14.38 -1.94 26.04
C ILE A 62 -15.62 -1.72 26.94
N LEU A 63 -16.86 -1.71 26.45
CA LEU A 63 -18.04 -1.61 27.35
C LEU A 63 -19.14 -2.64 27.02
N ARG A 64 -18.96 -3.88 27.50
CA ARG A 64 -19.99 -4.73 28.13
C ARG A 64 -19.43 -6.13 28.43
N PRO A 65 -18.82 -6.35 29.61
CA PRO A 65 -19.06 -7.62 30.27
C PRO A 65 -20.54 -7.60 30.67
N HIS A 66 -21.39 -8.38 30.00
CA HIS A 66 -22.71 -8.68 30.57
C HIS A 66 -22.47 -9.61 31.76
N GLN A 67 -22.07 -9.05 32.90
CA GLN A 67 -22.44 -9.62 34.19
C GLN A 67 -23.98 -9.60 34.23
N LYS A 68 -24.59 -10.78 34.18
CA LYS A 68 -25.92 -10.96 34.77
C LYS A 68 -25.69 -11.04 36.28
N THR A 69 -26.32 -10.12 36.98
CA THR A 69 -26.23 -9.93 38.43
C THR A 69 -26.76 -11.13 39.21
N LEU A 70 -25.96 -11.52 40.21
CA LEU A 70 -26.30 -12.19 41.48
C LEU A 70 -26.99 -13.56 41.44
N GLY A 71 -26.17 -14.59 41.23
CA GLY A 71 -26.30 -15.90 41.85
C GLY A 71 -24.89 -16.43 42.04
N GLN A 72 -24.53 -16.91 43.23
CA GLN A 72 -23.18 -17.38 43.58
C GLN A 72 -22.61 -18.30 42.48
N VAL A 73 -21.58 -17.84 41.77
CA VAL A 73 -20.78 -18.68 40.87
C VAL A 73 -19.49 -19.01 41.63
N PRO A 74 -19.16 -20.30 41.84
CA PRO A 74 -17.87 -20.69 42.39
C PRO A 74 -16.77 -20.01 41.59
N ARG A 75 -15.69 -19.58 42.24
CA ARG A 75 -14.46 -19.12 41.59
C ARG A 75 -13.96 -20.22 40.66
N LEU A 76 -14.47 -20.25 39.43
CA LEU A 76 -13.96 -21.09 38.37
C LEU A 76 -12.58 -20.53 38.10
N GLU A 77 -11.57 -21.35 38.38
CA GLU A 77 -10.25 -21.14 37.84
C GLU A 77 -10.42 -20.74 36.38
N ILE A 78 -9.87 -19.59 36.01
CA ILE A 78 -9.64 -19.27 34.62
C ILE A 78 -8.56 -20.25 34.20
N ASP A 79 -8.96 -21.50 33.96
CA ASP A 79 -8.16 -22.43 33.20
C ASP A 79 -7.88 -21.67 31.92
N LYS A 80 -6.58 -21.45 31.68
CA LYS A 80 -6.09 -20.51 30.69
C LYS A 80 -6.36 -21.18 29.35
N GLU A 81 -7.61 -21.06 28.89
CA GLU A 81 -8.13 -21.80 27.76
C GLU A 81 -7.19 -21.54 26.59
N LYS A 82 -6.53 -22.60 26.13
CA LYS A 82 -5.43 -22.46 25.17
C LYS A 82 -6.00 -21.84 23.91
N THR A 83 -5.50 -20.67 23.54
CA THR A 83 -5.93 -19.98 22.32
C THR A 83 -5.64 -20.84 21.10
N GLY A 84 -6.69 -21.48 20.56
CA GLY A 84 -6.65 -22.21 19.29
C GLY A 84 -6.96 -21.34 18.07
N LEU A 85 -6.84 -21.94 16.87
CA LEU A 85 -7.09 -21.28 15.59
C LEU A 85 -8.54 -20.81 15.42
N GLN A 86 -9.51 -21.44 16.08
CA GLN A 86 -10.92 -21.02 16.00
C GLN A 86 -11.22 -19.66 16.66
N HIS A 87 -10.28 -19.15 17.47
CA HIS A 87 -10.36 -17.82 18.10
C HIS A 87 -9.81 -16.71 17.18
N LEU A 88 -9.21 -17.06 16.03
CA LEU A 88 -8.70 -16.12 15.04
C LEU A 88 -9.64 -16.00 13.85
N VAL A 89 -9.83 -14.77 13.36
CA VAL A 89 -10.60 -14.48 12.15
C VAL A 89 -9.68 -13.85 11.11
N PHE A 90 -9.57 -14.48 9.95
CA PHE A 90 -8.74 -14.00 8.85
C PHE A 90 -9.54 -13.13 7.89
N GLY A 91 -9.12 -11.88 7.74
CA GLY A 91 -9.64 -11.00 6.71
C GLY A 91 -8.68 -10.87 5.53
N ILE A 92 -9.07 -11.32 4.34
CA ILE A 92 -8.22 -11.35 3.15
C ILE A 92 -8.81 -10.42 2.09
N ALA A 93 -8.06 -9.41 1.65
CA ALA A 93 -8.43 -8.61 0.48
C ALA A 93 -7.73 -9.15 -0.77
N ALA A 94 -8.47 -9.35 -1.86
CA ALA A 94 -7.91 -9.84 -3.12
C ALA A 94 -8.61 -9.19 -4.32
N SER A 95 -7.94 -9.21 -5.48
CA SER A 95 -8.57 -8.81 -6.75
C SER A 95 -9.22 -10.02 -7.41
N SER A 96 -10.45 -9.82 -7.88
CA SER A 96 -11.24 -10.74 -8.70
C SER A 96 -10.47 -11.24 -9.91
N ARG A 97 -9.70 -10.37 -10.57
CA ARG A 97 -8.92 -10.71 -11.78
C ARG A 97 -7.86 -11.79 -11.54
N LEU A 98 -7.34 -11.86 -10.33
CA LEU A 98 -6.29 -12.82 -9.95
C LEU A 98 -6.83 -13.97 -9.10
N TRP A 99 -8.12 -13.93 -8.75
CA TRP A 99 -8.73 -14.87 -7.81
C TRP A 99 -8.61 -16.32 -8.27
N ASP A 100 -8.83 -16.57 -9.57
CA ASP A 100 -8.78 -17.93 -10.12
C ASP A 100 -7.43 -18.62 -9.91
N ARG A 101 -6.32 -17.86 -9.91
CA ARG A 101 -4.99 -18.40 -9.60
C ARG A 101 -4.68 -18.37 -8.11
N ARG A 102 -5.02 -17.28 -7.43
CA ARG A 102 -4.64 -17.06 -6.01
C ARG A 102 -5.42 -17.94 -5.03
N LYS A 103 -6.64 -18.36 -5.37
CA LYS A 103 -7.44 -19.24 -4.52
C LYS A 103 -6.74 -20.57 -4.22
N GLU A 104 -5.92 -21.07 -5.14
CA GLU A 104 -5.18 -22.33 -4.94
C GLU A 104 -4.17 -22.23 -3.79
N TYR A 105 -3.54 -21.05 -3.60
CA TYR A 105 -2.65 -20.84 -2.44
C TYR A 105 -3.40 -20.84 -1.11
N ILE A 106 -4.63 -20.34 -1.10
CA ILE A 106 -5.47 -20.33 0.10
C ILE A 106 -5.84 -21.75 0.49
N LYS A 107 -6.15 -22.62 -0.48
CA LYS A 107 -6.46 -24.03 -0.23
C LYS A 107 -5.33 -24.80 0.47
N LEU A 108 -4.07 -24.37 0.31
CA LEU A 108 -2.91 -25.05 0.92
C LEU A 108 -2.89 -24.96 2.45
N TRP A 109 -3.40 -23.85 3.01
CA TRP A 109 -3.33 -23.59 4.45
C TRP A 109 -4.70 -23.45 5.11
N TRP A 110 -5.76 -23.21 4.33
CA TRP A 110 -7.10 -23.01 4.84
C TRP A 110 -7.71 -24.32 5.37
N LYS A 111 -8.15 -24.28 6.63
CA LYS A 111 -8.82 -25.40 7.30
C LYS A 111 -10.27 -25.02 7.66
N PRO A 112 -11.28 -25.38 6.86
CA PRO A 112 -12.65 -24.86 7.02
C PRO A 112 -13.31 -25.21 8.37
N GLN A 113 -12.87 -26.29 9.03
CA GLN A 113 -13.39 -26.70 10.34
C GLN A 113 -12.71 -25.99 11.52
N HIS A 114 -11.50 -25.45 11.33
CA HIS A 114 -10.69 -24.89 12.41
C HIS A 114 -10.42 -23.39 12.27
N MET A 115 -10.72 -22.80 11.11
CA MET A 115 -10.44 -21.41 10.79
C MET A 115 -11.72 -20.68 10.40
N LYS A 116 -11.79 -19.40 10.76
CA LYS A 116 -12.87 -18.48 10.39
C LYS A 116 -12.28 -17.33 9.60
N GLY A 117 -12.99 -16.87 8.57
CA GLY A 117 -12.40 -15.87 7.69
C GLY A 117 -13.25 -15.55 6.49
N ILE A 118 -12.95 -14.38 5.94
CA ILE A 118 -13.69 -13.74 4.86
C ILE A 118 -12.68 -13.19 3.85
N VAL A 119 -12.97 -13.39 2.57
CA VAL A 119 -12.24 -12.82 1.45
C VAL A 119 -13.09 -11.73 0.82
N TRP A 120 -12.57 -10.50 0.74
CA TRP A 120 -13.18 -9.41 -0.01
C TRP A 120 -12.57 -9.30 -1.40
N LEU A 121 -13.43 -9.30 -2.42
CA LEU A 121 -13.06 -9.06 -3.82
C LEU A 121 -13.62 -7.74 -4.33
N ASP A 122 -12.88 -7.07 -5.20
CA ASP A 122 -13.32 -5.88 -5.94
C ASP A 122 -14.55 -6.13 -6.84
N LEU A 123 -14.68 -7.32 -7.46
CA LEU A 123 -15.79 -7.68 -8.36
C LEU A 123 -16.24 -9.14 -8.13
N PRO A 124 -17.49 -9.49 -8.50
CA PRO A 124 -17.97 -10.86 -8.42
C PRO A 124 -17.19 -11.79 -9.35
N VAL A 125 -16.79 -12.96 -8.84
CA VAL A 125 -16.12 -14.01 -9.62
C VAL A 125 -17.04 -15.21 -9.77
N LYS A 126 -16.89 -15.94 -10.89
CA LYS A 126 -17.65 -17.15 -11.16
C LYS A 126 -17.51 -18.15 -10.02
N ASN A 127 -18.65 -18.65 -9.62
CA ASN A 127 -18.71 -19.53 -8.48
C ASN A 127 -18.32 -20.95 -8.86
N ASN A 128 -17.09 -21.33 -8.52
CA ASN A 128 -16.57 -22.66 -8.76
C ASN A 128 -17.00 -23.61 -7.60
N THR A 129 -17.03 -24.92 -7.87
CA THR A 129 -17.38 -25.99 -6.91
C THR A 129 -16.53 -26.01 -5.63
N ASP A 130 -15.43 -25.25 -5.60
CA ASP A 130 -14.45 -25.14 -4.51
C ASP A 130 -14.94 -24.39 -3.26
N ARG A 131 -16.21 -23.96 -3.19
CA ARG A 131 -16.74 -23.17 -2.06
C ARG A 131 -16.47 -23.77 -0.68
N ARG A 132 -16.38 -25.09 -0.57
CA ARG A 132 -16.14 -25.79 0.71
C ARG A 132 -14.69 -25.71 1.18
N LEU A 133 -13.75 -25.46 0.27
CA LEU A 133 -12.30 -25.42 0.53
C LEU A 133 -11.76 -24.00 0.69
N LEU A 134 -12.63 -22.99 0.59
CA LEU A 134 -12.26 -21.58 0.62
C LEU A 134 -13.01 -20.86 1.74
N PRO A 135 -12.47 -19.76 2.27
CA PRO A 135 -13.20 -18.87 3.15
C PRO A 135 -14.38 -18.22 2.44
N GLN A 136 -15.28 -17.60 3.20
CA GLN A 136 -16.45 -16.93 2.64
C GLN A 136 -16.03 -15.78 1.74
N LEU A 137 -16.74 -15.59 0.62
CA LEU A 137 -16.44 -14.55 -0.37
C LEU A 137 -17.44 -13.40 -0.27
N LEU A 138 -16.93 -12.19 -0.08
CA LEU A 138 -17.69 -10.94 -0.11
C LEU A 138 -17.15 -10.02 -1.20
N ILE A 139 -17.99 -9.09 -1.68
CA ILE A 139 -17.59 -8.08 -2.64
C ILE A 139 -17.39 -6.76 -1.91
N SER A 140 -16.21 -6.15 -2.06
CA SER A 140 -15.92 -4.83 -1.53
C SER A 140 -16.68 -3.79 -2.34
N THR A 141 -17.37 -2.90 -1.65
CA THR A 141 -18.03 -1.76 -2.30
C THR A 141 -16.97 -0.79 -2.86
N ASN A 142 -17.21 -0.22 -4.04
CA ASN A 142 -16.27 0.68 -4.68
C ASN A 142 -16.08 1.96 -3.85
N THR A 143 -14.88 2.17 -3.33
CA THR A 143 -14.53 3.34 -2.50
C THR A 143 -14.28 4.61 -3.30
N SER A 144 -14.31 4.56 -4.64
CA SER A 144 -14.04 5.73 -5.49
C SER A 144 -15.16 6.78 -5.47
N ARG A 145 -16.35 6.45 -4.94
CA ARG A 145 -17.52 7.33 -4.95
C ARG A 145 -17.80 8.03 -3.62
N ASP A 146 -17.05 7.72 -2.57
CA ASP A 146 -17.31 8.23 -1.22
C ASP A 146 -16.46 9.45 -0.82
N CYS A 147 -15.69 10.01 -1.76
CA CYS A 147 -15.03 11.31 -1.61
C CYS A 147 -15.90 12.44 -2.19
N ILE A 148 -17.13 12.58 -1.71
CA ILE A 148 -17.92 13.81 -1.93
C ILE A 148 -18.69 14.14 -0.64
N LYS A 149 -18.09 14.98 0.21
CA LYS A 149 -18.72 16.20 0.72
C LYS A 149 -17.70 17.09 1.41
#